data_AF-A0A946BG30-F1
#
_entry.id   AF-A0A946BG30-F1
#
_cell.length_a   1.000
_cell.length_b   1.000
_cell.length_c   1.000
_cell.angle_alpha   90.00
_cell.angle_beta   90.00
_cell.angle_gamma   90.00
#
_symmetry.space_group_name_H-M   'P 1'
#
loop_
_entity.id
_entity.type
_entity.pdbx_description
1 polymer ?
#
loop_
_entity_poly.entity_id
_entity_poly.type
_entity_poly.pdbx_seq_one_letter_code
_entity_poly.pdbx_strand_id
1 'polypeptide(L)'
;MIKLSLKSSGFTLFEIIIALFIISIAVIPMMKSFGPAMSTAAIVEKTAVMTNQARATMERLLVLDFNTLKSKVDDSQPLSGNDVFGDSNESFTFEGASYAPEITIIDSSGDTSKTLLTLTVAIDDISVSTLKAEY
;
A
#
# COMPACT_ATOMS: atom_id res chain seq x y z
N MET A 1 -40.35 8.52 53.64
CA MET A 1 -39.46 7.42 53.22
C MET A 1 -40.18 6.61 52.15
N ILE A 2 -39.88 6.86 50.87
CA ILE A 2 -40.55 6.18 49.74
C ILE A 2 -39.85 4.83 49.55
N LYS A 3 -40.53 3.74 49.88
CA LYS A 3 -40.06 2.37 49.57
C LYS A 3 -40.28 2.13 48.08
N LEU A 4 -39.22 2.26 47.29
CA LEU A 4 -39.19 1.72 45.92
C LEU A 4 -39.12 0.20 46.03
N SER A 5 -40.28 -0.46 45.91
CA SER A 5 -40.35 -1.91 45.74
C SER A 5 -39.91 -2.24 44.31
N LEU A 6 -38.65 -2.64 44.13
CA LEU A 6 -38.19 -3.27 42.89
C LEU A 6 -38.83 -4.65 42.81
N LYS A 7 -39.96 -4.73 42.12
CA LYS A 7 -40.61 -5.99 41.77
C LYS A 7 -39.65 -6.75 40.86
N SER A 8 -38.91 -7.70 41.42
CA SER A 8 -38.09 -8.67 40.68
C SER A 8 -39.01 -9.66 39.96
N SER A 9 -39.69 -9.21 38.90
CA SER A 9 -40.31 -10.11 37.92
C SER A 9 -39.21 -10.55 36.96
N GLY A 10 -38.94 -11.85 36.89
CA GLY A 10 -38.03 -12.42 35.90
C GLY A 10 -38.51 -12.15 34.47
N PHE A 11 -37.58 -12.16 33.51
CA PHE A 11 -37.89 -12.01 32.09
C PHE A 11 -38.67 -13.23 31.58
N THR A 12 -39.74 -12.96 30.82
CA THR A 12 -40.44 -14.01 30.07
C THR A 12 -39.65 -14.39 28.82
N LEU A 13 -39.85 -15.62 28.34
CA LEU A 13 -39.19 -16.12 27.13
C LEU A 13 -39.54 -15.27 25.90
N PHE A 14 -40.74 -14.70 25.87
CA PHE A 14 -41.18 -13.76 24.84
C PHE A 14 -40.41 -12.44 24.86
N GLU A 15 -40.20 -11.84 26.05
CA GLU A 15 -39.40 -10.62 26.19
C GLU A 15 -37.93 -10.85 25.79
N ILE A 16 -37.37 -12.04 26.06
CA ILE A 16 -36.01 -12.41 25.61
C ILE A 16 -35.94 -12.45 24.08
N ILE A 17 -36.93 -13.05 23.41
CA ILE A 17 -36.98 -13.11 21.95
C ILE A 17 -37.07 -11.69 21.36
N ILE A 18 -37.91 -10.82 21.93
CA ILE A 18 -38.03 -9.42 21.49
C ILE A 18 -36.71 -8.68 21.72
N ALA A 19 -36.06 -8.84 22.88
CA ALA A 19 -34.78 -8.22 23.16
C ALA A 19 -33.70 -8.66 22.17
N LEU A 20 -33.62 -9.96 21.86
CA LEU A 20 -32.71 -10.49 20.84
C LEU A 20 -33.00 -9.92 19.45
N PHE A 21 -34.27 -9.72 19.11
CA PHE A 21 -34.66 -9.12 17.83
C PHE A 21 -34.21 -7.65 17.73
N ILE A 22 -34.41 -6.88 18.80
CA ILE A 22 -33.96 -5.48 18.89
C ILE A 22 -32.43 -5.40 18.81
N ILE A 23 -31.71 -6.26 19.54
CA ILE A 23 -30.25 -6.34 19.49
C ILE A 23 -29.78 -6.69 18.07
N SER A 24 -30.42 -7.65 17.41
CA SER A 24 -30.07 -8.04 16.04
C SER A 24 -30.24 -6.88 15.04
N ILE A 25 -31.32 -6.12 15.16
CA ILE A 25 -31.56 -4.90 14.35
C ILE A 25 -30.47 -3.85 14.60
N ALA A 26 -29.92 -3.76 15.82
CA ALA A 26 -28.87 -2.81 16.16
C ALA A 26 -27.46 -3.28 15.72
N VAL A 27 -27.15 -4.57 15.84
CA VAL A 27 -25.81 -5.13 15.58
C VAL A 27 -25.51 -5.26 14.08
N ILE A 28 -26.50 -5.66 13.27
CA ILE A 28 -26.30 -5.87 11.82
C ILE A 28 -25.81 -4.58 11.11
N PRO A 29 -26.43 -3.39 11.31
CA PRO A 29 -25.94 -2.15 10.73
C PRO A 29 -24.53 -1.78 11.21
N MET A 30 -24.22 -2.01 12.49
CA MET A 30 -22.88 -1.77 13.03
C MET A 30 -21.84 -2.63 12.30
N MET A 31 -22.07 -3.94 12.18
CA MET A 31 -21.16 -4.84 11.45
C MET A 31 -20.99 -4.42 9.98
N LYS A 32 -22.08 -4.02 9.32
CA LYS A 32 -22.04 -3.52 7.93
C LYS A 32 -21.28 -2.20 7.80
N SER A 33 -21.27 -1.37 8.84
CA SER A 33 -20.49 -0.12 8.89
C SER A 33 -18.99 -0.36 9.09
N PHE A 34 -18.60 -1.43 9.80
CA PHE A 34 -17.18 -1.73 10.05
C PHE A 34 -16.46 -2.31 8.83
N GLY A 35 -17.15 -3.07 7.98
CA GLY A 35 -16.55 -3.68 6.78
C GLY A 35 -15.85 -2.67 5.86
N PRO A 36 -16.54 -1.60 5.40
CA PRO A 36 -15.92 -0.56 4.58
C PRO A 36 -14.78 0.17 5.28
N ALA A 37 -14.88 0.41 6.59
CA ALA A 37 -13.83 1.07 7.36
C ALA A 37 -12.55 0.22 7.44
N MET A 38 -12.70 -1.09 7.67
CA MET A 38 -11.58 -2.03 7.70
C MET A 38 -10.94 -2.20 6.31
N SER A 39 -11.76 -2.31 5.25
CA SER A 39 -11.26 -2.38 3.87
C SER A 39 -10.48 -1.12 3.46
N THR A 40 -11.02 0.06 3.79
CA THR A 40 -10.34 1.33 3.52
C THR A 40 -9.02 1.42 4.28
N ALA A 41 -8.99 1.01 5.56
CA ALA A 41 -7.77 1.03 6.36
C ALA A 41 -6.69 0.10 5.77
N ALA A 42 -7.06 -1.10 5.32
CA ALA A 42 -6.14 -2.04 4.68
C ALA A 42 -5.56 -1.48 3.37
N ILE A 43 -6.37 -0.82 2.54
CA ILE A 43 -5.89 -0.16 1.31
C ILE A 43 -4.91 0.97 1.67
N VAL A 44 -5.24 1.81 2.65
CA VAL A 44 -4.37 2.91 3.08
C VAL A 44 -3.04 2.39 3.61
N GLU A 45 -3.06 1.33 4.41
CA GLU A 45 -1.85 0.68 4.92
C GLU A 45 -1.00 0.11 3.78
N LYS A 46 -1.62 -0.65 2.87
CA LYS A 46 -0.93 -1.20 1.68
C LYS A 46 -0.30 -0.07 0.86
N THR A 47 -1.06 0.98 0.53
CA THR A 47 -0.55 2.13 -0.22
C THR A 47 0.63 2.80 0.50
N ALA A 48 0.57 2.96 1.82
CA ALA A 48 1.65 3.56 2.59
C ALA A 48 2.92 2.70 2.57
N VAL A 49 2.79 1.38 2.74
CA VAL A 49 3.92 0.44 2.68
C VAL A 49 4.54 0.44 1.27
N MET A 50 3.73 0.27 0.22
CA MET A 50 4.23 0.24 -1.17
C MET A 50 4.90 1.57 -1.54
N THR A 51 4.31 2.70 -1.14
CA THR A 51 4.90 4.02 -1.39
C THR A 51 6.23 4.19 -0.68
N ASN A 52 6.34 3.79 0.59
CA ASN A 52 7.59 3.89 1.33
C ASN A 52 8.70 3.03 0.71
N GLN A 53 8.36 1.81 0.28
CA GLN A 53 9.31 0.93 -0.39
C GLN A 53 9.73 1.48 -1.76
N ALA A 54 8.80 1.99 -2.56
CA ALA A 54 9.12 2.61 -3.85
C ALA A 54 10.02 3.84 -3.66
N ARG A 55 9.78 4.65 -2.62
CA ARG A 55 10.63 5.80 -2.27
C ARG A 55 12.02 5.37 -1.81
N ALA A 56 12.12 4.34 -0.97
CA ALA A 56 13.42 3.82 -0.53
C ALA A 56 14.26 3.31 -1.71
N THR A 57 13.66 2.55 -2.63
CA THR A 57 14.31 2.12 -3.86
C THR A 57 14.68 3.31 -4.76
N MET A 58 13.81 4.31 -4.88
CA MET A 58 14.11 5.54 -5.62
C MET A 58 15.30 6.32 -5.03
N GLU A 59 15.37 6.44 -3.71
CA GLU A 59 16.50 7.08 -3.03
C GLU A 59 17.81 6.34 -3.31
N ARG A 60 17.78 5.00 -3.34
CA ARG A 60 18.93 4.18 -3.76
C ARG A 60 19.32 4.43 -5.22
N LEU A 61 18.34 4.52 -6.14
CA LEU A 61 18.60 4.85 -7.54
C LEU A 61 19.29 6.21 -7.69
N LEU A 62 18.85 7.20 -6.92
CA LEU A 62 19.42 8.55 -6.97
C LEU A 62 20.87 8.60 -6.48
N VAL A 63 21.29 7.67 -5.63
CA VAL A 63 22.69 7.55 -5.18
C VAL A 63 23.60 6.97 -6.27
N LEU A 64 23.07 6.20 -7.23
CA LEU A 64 23.88 5.64 -8.30
C LEU A 64 24.45 6.72 -9.23
N ASP A 65 25.65 6.46 -9.74
CA ASP A 65 26.31 7.32 -10.73
C ASP A 65 25.50 7.41 -12.02
N PHE A 66 25.50 8.59 -12.63
CA PHE A 66 24.75 8.83 -13.87
C PHE A 66 25.16 7.87 -14.99
N ASN A 67 26.46 7.60 -15.15
CA ASN A 67 26.96 6.66 -16.17
C ASN A 67 26.46 5.23 -15.95
N THR A 68 26.32 4.80 -14.69
CA THR A 68 25.77 3.49 -14.35
C THR A 68 24.31 3.40 -14.76
N LEU A 69 23.51 4.42 -14.46
CA LEU A 69 22.10 4.47 -14.86
C LEU A 69 21.95 4.57 -16.38
N LYS A 70 22.76 5.40 -17.04
CA LYS A 70 22.79 5.56 -18.49
C LYS A 70 23.09 4.26 -19.23
N SER A 71 23.97 3.42 -18.67
CA SER A 71 24.28 2.09 -19.22
C SER A 71 23.12 1.10 -19.13
N LYS A 72 22.16 1.36 -18.23
CA LYS A 72 20.97 0.56 -17.97
C LYS A 72 19.70 1.16 -18.56
N VAL A 73 19.82 2.14 -19.46
CA VAL A 73 18.64 2.69 -20.16
C VAL A 73 18.02 1.61 -21.02
N ASP A 74 16.77 1.28 -20.73
CA ASP A 74 15.94 0.35 -21.51
C ASP A 74 14.49 0.85 -21.51
N ASP A 75 14.05 1.33 -22.67
CA ASP A 75 12.69 1.83 -22.88
C ASP A 75 11.69 0.69 -23.18
N SER A 76 12.18 -0.54 -23.36
CA SER A 76 11.37 -1.65 -23.85
C SER A 76 10.77 -2.50 -22.74
N GLN A 77 11.45 -2.62 -21.59
CA GLN A 77 11.00 -3.40 -20.45
C GLN A 77 11.48 -2.79 -19.12
N PRO A 78 10.69 -2.90 -18.04
CA PRO A 78 11.18 -2.58 -16.71
C PRO A 78 12.29 -3.56 -16.29
N LEU A 79 13.28 -3.02 -15.61
CA LEU A 79 14.39 -3.74 -15.00
C LEU A 79 13.99 -4.21 -13.60
N SER A 80 14.48 -5.37 -13.20
CA SER A 80 14.37 -5.76 -11.79
C SER A 80 15.36 -4.96 -10.93
N GLY A 81 15.04 -4.80 -9.63
CA GLY A 81 15.99 -4.26 -8.65
C GLY A 81 17.35 -4.97 -8.68
N ASN A 82 17.36 -6.28 -8.92
CA ASN A 82 18.58 -7.08 -9.04
C ASN A 82 19.43 -6.66 -10.25
N ASP A 83 18.78 -6.40 -11.40
CA ASP A 83 19.48 -5.96 -12.60
C ASP A 83 20.13 -4.58 -12.40
N VAL A 84 19.56 -3.74 -11.54
CA VAL A 84 20.06 -2.38 -11.29
C VAL A 84 21.12 -2.35 -10.19
N PHE A 85 20.87 -2.99 -9.05
CA PHE A 85 21.72 -2.91 -7.86
C PHE A 85 22.71 -4.08 -7.71
N GLY A 86 22.49 -5.20 -8.39
CA GLY A 86 23.33 -6.40 -8.28
C GLY A 86 23.12 -7.22 -6.99
N ASP A 87 22.17 -6.82 -6.13
CA ASP A 87 21.78 -7.58 -4.95
C ASP A 87 20.75 -8.65 -5.33
N SER A 88 20.80 -9.83 -4.71
CA SER A 88 20.06 -11.00 -5.21
C SER A 88 18.58 -11.05 -4.84
N ASN A 89 18.00 -10.09 -4.10
CA ASN A 89 16.57 -10.10 -3.74
C ASN A 89 16.10 -8.72 -3.29
N GLU A 90 15.80 -7.80 -4.21
CA GLU A 90 14.96 -6.66 -3.85
C GLU A 90 13.48 -7.10 -3.85
N SER A 91 13.11 -7.92 -2.88
CA SER A 91 11.73 -8.34 -2.66
C SER A 91 11.36 -8.28 -1.19
N PHE A 92 10.09 -8.04 -0.92
CA PHE A 92 9.56 -8.01 0.43
C PHE A 92 8.18 -8.65 0.49
N THR A 93 7.81 -9.14 1.66
CA THR A 93 6.50 -9.76 1.89
C THR A 93 5.61 -8.81 2.68
N PHE A 94 4.40 -8.60 2.19
CA PHE A 94 3.35 -7.85 2.88
C PHE A 94 2.04 -8.63 2.76
N GLU A 95 1.34 -8.84 3.88
CA GLU A 95 0.09 -9.62 3.95
C GLU A 95 0.17 -11.03 3.29
N GLY A 96 1.35 -11.64 3.30
CA GLY A 96 1.56 -12.98 2.71
C GLY A 96 1.78 -12.98 1.19
N ALA A 97 1.73 -11.82 0.53
CA ALA A 97 2.11 -11.65 -0.86
C ALA A 97 3.55 -11.12 -0.97
N SER A 98 4.28 -11.56 -2.00
CA SER A 98 5.64 -11.09 -2.30
C SER A 98 5.59 -10.00 -3.35
N TYR A 99 6.29 -8.91 -3.09
CA TYR A 99 6.38 -7.74 -3.96
C TYR A 99 7.85 -7.48 -4.31
N ALA A 100 8.10 -7.01 -5.52
CA ALA A 100 9.42 -6.57 -5.99
C ALA A 100 9.25 -5.26 -6.77
N PRO A 101 10.21 -4.31 -6.66
CA PRO A 101 10.18 -3.09 -7.42
C PRO A 101 10.59 -3.34 -8.88
N GLU A 102 9.80 -2.77 -9.76
CA GLU A 102 10.09 -2.64 -11.18
C GLU A 102 10.69 -1.26 -11.44
N ILE A 103 11.83 -1.22 -12.11
CA ILE A 103 12.59 0.01 -12.33
C ILE A 103 12.63 0.31 -13.82
N THR A 104 12.14 1.45 -14.23
CA THR A 104 12.27 1.92 -15.62
C THR A 104 13.23 3.10 -15.67
N ILE A 105 14.22 3.01 -16.55
CA ILE A 105 15.19 4.07 -16.80
C ILE A 105 15.08 4.43 -18.28
N ILE A 106 14.49 5.58 -18.56
CA ILE A 106 14.33 6.07 -19.94
C ILE A 106 15.17 7.31 -20.17
N ASP A 107 15.61 7.48 -21.41
CA ASP A 107 16.24 8.73 -21.84
C ASP A 107 15.18 9.81 -22.11
N SER A 108 15.37 11.00 -21.55
CA SER A 108 14.48 12.15 -21.69
C SER A 108 15.21 13.40 -22.19
N SER A 109 16.45 13.26 -22.65
CA SER A 109 17.26 14.36 -23.16
C SER A 109 16.81 14.88 -24.54
N GLY A 110 16.15 14.03 -25.32
CA GLY A 110 15.73 14.37 -26.69
C GLY A 110 16.88 14.43 -27.70
N ASP A 111 18.08 13.98 -27.30
CA ASP A 111 19.27 13.90 -28.15
C ASP A 111 19.99 12.55 -27.95
N THR A 112 21.06 12.30 -28.71
CA THR A 112 21.86 11.08 -28.54
C THR A 112 22.80 11.12 -27.33
N SER A 113 22.87 12.26 -26.64
CA SER A 113 23.78 12.51 -25.54
C SER A 113 23.28 11.84 -24.25
N LYS A 114 21.99 11.51 -24.14
CA LYS A 114 21.37 10.90 -22.96
C LYS A 114 21.74 11.62 -21.66
N THR A 115 21.65 12.95 -21.66
CA THR A 115 22.08 13.83 -20.54
C THR A 115 21.01 14.00 -19.46
N LEU A 116 19.80 13.48 -19.70
CA LEU A 116 18.68 13.53 -18.78
C LEU A 116 17.97 12.18 -18.78
N LEU A 117 17.87 11.56 -17.60
CA LEU A 117 17.21 10.28 -17.42
C LEU A 117 15.95 10.47 -16.59
N THR A 118 14.84 9.86 -17.02
CA THR A 118 13.67 9.66 -16.16
C THR A 118 13.79 8.29 -15.50
N LEU A 119 13.78 8.30 -14.17
CA LEU A 119 13.80 7.11 -13.34
C LEU A 119 12.40 6.90 -12.80
N THR A 120 11.85 5.70 -12.97
CA THR A 120 10.57 5.29 -12.41
C THR A 120 10.75 4.03 -11.59
N VAL A 121 10.17 4.00 -10.40
CA VAL A 121 10.05 2.81 -9.56
C VAL A 121 8.57 2.51 -9.40
N ALA A 122 8.16 1.31 -9.78
CA ALA A 122 6.80 0.82 -9.63
C ALA A 122 6.76 -0.40 -8.69
N ILE A 123 5.79 -0.42 -7.78
CA ILE A 123 5.47 -1.56 -6.93
C ILE A 123 3.95 -1.69 -6.91
N ASP A 124 3.42 -2.75 -7.53
CA ASP A 124 1.97 -2.96 -7.66
C ASP A 124 1.30 -1.74 -8.34
N ASP A 125 0.24 -1.17 -7.75
CA ASP A 125 -0.45 0.01 -8.30
C ASP A 125 0.25 1.36 -8.00
N ILE A 126 1.41 1.36 -7.34
CA ILE A 126 2.13 2.57 -6.95
C ILE A 126 3.33 2.79 -7.85
N SER A 127 3.45 3.99 -8.43
CA SER A 127 4.62 4.42 -9.19
C SER A 127 5.16 5.76 -8.68
N VAL A 128 6.48 5.86 -8.60
CA VAL A 128 7.21 7.07 -8.24
C VAL A 128 8.23 7.36 -9.34
N SER A 129 8.22 8.57 -9.89
CA SER A 129 9.14 8.97 -10.95
C SER A 129 9.92 10.23 -10.56
N THR A 130 11.16 10.32 -11.06
CA THR A 130 12.01 11.50 -10.90
C THR A 130 12.94 11.67 -12.09
N LEU A 131 13.59 12.83 -12.19
CA LEU A 131 14.59 13.14 -13.20
C LEU A 131 15.98 13.17 -12.57
N LYS A 132 16.96 12.64 -13.30
CA LYS A 132 18.39 12.77 -12.96
C LYS A 132 19.14 13.30 -14.19
N ALA A 133 19.90 14.37 -14.01
CA ALA A 133 20.71 14.97 -15.07
C ALA A 133 22.19 14.55 -14.94
N GLU A 134 22.90 14.58 -16.06
CA GLU A 134 24.35 14.52 -16.13
C GLU A 134 24.92 15.82 -15.56
N TYR A 135 25.72 15.73 -14.49
CA TYR A 135 26.37 16.86 -13.82
C TYR A 135 27.88 16.83 -14.03
#